data_AF-A0A932ZZZ8-F1
#
_entry.id   AF-A0A932ZZZ8-F1
#
_cell.length_a   1.000
_cell.length_b   1.000
_cell.length_c   1.000
_cell.angle_alpha   90.00
_cell.angle_beta   90.00
_cell.angle_gamma   90.00
#
_symmetry.space_group_name_H-M   'P 1'
#
loop_
_entity.id
_entity.type
_entity.pdbx_description
1 polymer ?
#
loop_
_entity_poly.entity_id
_entity_poly.type
_entity_poly.pdbx_seq_one_letter_code
_entity_poly.pdbx_strand_id
1 'polypeptide(L)'
;MGVLRYVLMRVGWMVFVFFGITTLTFVITNLVPADPAKLAAGLEARGEQVEQMRRLMGLDQPLSVQYVRYVTRLLRGDFGLDARSQRPVADQLRQY
;
A
#
# COMPACT_ATOMS: atom_id res chain seq x y z
N MET A 1 23.59 -19.67 -25.93
CA MET A 1 22.38 -18.80 -25.88
C MET A 1 21.81 -18.81 -24.47
N GLY A 2 22.66 -18.46 -23.50
CA GLY A 2 22.63 -19.05 -22.16
C GLY A 2 22.27 -18.06 -21.08
N VAL A 3 21.69 -18.61 -20.01
CA VAL A 3 21.56 -18.10 -18.64
C VAL A 3 21.13 -16.63 -18.48
N LEU A 4 21.87 -15.64 -19.00
CA LEU A 4 21.52 -14.21 -18.93
C LEU A 4 20.13 -13.89 -19.50
N ARG A 5 19.78 -14.41 -20.68
CA ARG A 5 18.43 -14.23 -21.27
C ARG A 5 17.35 -14.87 -20.39
N TYR A 6 17.65 -16.04 -19.82
CA TYR A 6 16.74 -16.75 -18.92
C TYR A 6 16.55 -15.99 -17.60
N VAL A 7 17.63 -15.46 -17.02
CA VAL A 7 17.59 -14.63 -15.80
C VAL A 7 16.80 -13.34 -16.08
N LEU A 8 17.04 -12.65 -17.19
CA LEU A 8 16.30 -11.44 -17.56
C LEU A 8 14.80 -11.71 -17.75
N MET A 9 14.43 -12.79 -18.46
CA MET A 9 13.02 -13.18 -18.57
C MET A 9 12.41 -13.53 -17.21
N ARG A 10 13.15 -14.22 -16.35
CA ARG A 10 12.67 -14.61 -15.02
C ARG A 10 12.48 -13.40 -14.10
N VAL A 11 13.43 -12.47 -14.09
CA VAL A 11 13.31 -11.20 -13.36
C VAL A 11 12.15 -10.36 -13.90
N GLY A 12 11.99 -10.29 -15.23
CA GLY A 12 10.86 -9.61 -15.86
C GLY A 12 9.51 -10.20 -15.43
N TRP A 13 9.39 -11.53 -15.43
CA TRP A 13 8.19 -12.21 -14.94
C TRP A 13 7.95 -11.98 -13.45
N MET A 14 8.99 -11.99 -12.61
CA MET A 14 8.86 -11.67 -11.20
C MET A 14 8.34 -10.26 -11.01
N VAL A 15 8.93 -9.26 -11.67
CA VAL A 15 8.47 -7.87 -11.59
C VAL A 15 7.02 -7.75 -12.05
N PHE A 16 6.62 -8.45 -13.13
CA PHE A 16 5.24 -8.45 -13.60
C PHE A 16 4.26 -9.06 -12.59
N VAL A 17 4.62 -10.20 -11.98
CA VAL A 17 3.79 -10.84 -10.94
C VAL A 17 3.68 -9.96 -9.71
N PHE A 18 4.81 -9.40 -9.23
CA PHE A 18 4.81 -8.47 -8.11
C PHE A 18 3.95 -7.24 -8.41
N PHE A 19 4.08 -6.66 -9.59
CA PHE A 19 3.26 -5.53 -10.03
C PHE A 19 1.76 -5.90 -10.06
N GLY A 20 1.42 -7.09 -10.55
CA GLY A 20 0.05 -7.60 -10.54
C GLY A 20 -0.50 -7.73 -9.13
N ILE A 21 0.26 -8.33 -8.20
CA ILE A 21 -0.14 -8.48 -6.80
C ILE A 21 -0.29 -7.12 -6.12
N THR A 22 0.68 -6.21 -6.26
CA THR A 22 0.60 -4.87 -5.64
C THR A 22 -0.57 -4.07 -6.18
N THR A 23 -0.84 -4.15 -7.49
CA THR A 23 -1.99 -3.50 -8.11
C THR A 23 -3.29 -4.11 -7.58
N LEU A 24 -3.39 -5.43 -7.52
CA LEU A 24 -4.59 -6.11 -7.03
C LEU A 24 -4.85 -5.78 -5.56
N THR A 25 -3.83 -5.83 -4.70
CA THR A 25 -3.94 -5.43 -3.30
C THR A 25 -4.36 -3.97 -3.17
N PHE A 26 -3.75 -3.05 -3.93
CA PHE A 26 -4.13 -1.64 -3.93
C PHE A 26 -5.58 -1.44 -4.34
N VAL A 27 -6.02 -2.09 -5.42
CA VAL A 27 -7.41 -2.03 -5.91
C VAL A 27 -8.37 -2.57 -4.87
N ILE A 28 -8.10 -3.74 -4.29
CA ILE A 28 -8.95 -4.32 -3.24
C ILE A 28 -9.07 -3.36 -2.05
N THR A 29 -7.95 -2.84 -1.55
CA THR A 29 -7.96 -1.91 -0.41
C THR A 29 -8.69 -0.61 -0.72
N ASN A 30 -8.62 -0.08 -1.95
CA ASN A 30 -9.31 1.14 -2.35
C ASN A 30 -10.78 0.91 -2.75
N LEU A 31 -11.15 -0.28 -3.23
CA LEU A 31 -12.54 -0.64 -3.55
C LEU A 31 -13.34 -1.04 -2.32
N VAL A 32 -12.68 -1.55 -1.28
CA VAL A 32 -13.36 -1.87 -0.02
C VAL A 32 -14.01 -0.58 0.50
N PRO A 33 -15.34 -0.57 0.74
CA PRO A 33 -16.09 0.64 1.11
C PRO A 33 -15.77 1.18 2.51
N ALA A 34 -14.73 0.65 3.16
CA ALA A 34 -14.22 1.18 4.40
C ALA A 34 -13.32 2.38 4.08
N ASP A 35 -13.76 3.58 4.45
CA ASP A 35 -12.97 4.79 4.26
C ASP A 35 -11.71 4.69 5.16
N PRO A 36 -10.49 4.53 4.59
CA PRO A 36 -9.29 4.38 5.41
C PRO A 36 -9.02 5.61 6.27
N ALA A 37 -9.50 6.79 5.86
CA ALA A 37 -9.43 7.99 6.69
C ALA A 37 -10.34 7.87 7.93
N LYS A 38 -11.54 7.28 7.80
CA LYS A 38 -12.43 7.03 8.94
C LYS A 38 -11.89 5.96 9.88
N LEU A 39 -11.33 4.88 9.31
CA LEU A 39 -10.69 3.83 10.10
C LEU A 39 -9.50 4.38 10.90
N ALA A 40 -8.68 5.24 10.28
CA ALA A 40 -7.52 5.82 10.93
C ALA A 40 -7.86 6.95 11.90
N ALA A 41 -8.90 7.73 11.63
CA ALA A 41 -9.37 8.78 12.54
C ALA A 41 -10.10 8.19 13.78
N GLY A 42 -10.64 6.97 13.68
CA GLY A 42 -11.34 6.27 14.74
C GLY A 42 -12.86 6.43 14.67
N LEU A 43 -13.59 5.52 15.32
CA LEU A 43 -15.06 5.42 15.26
C LEU A 43 -15.79 6.69 15.75
N GLU A 44 -15.15 7.49 16.61
CA GLU A 44 -15.71 8.72 17.18
C GLU A 44 -15.24 10.00 16.47
N ALA A 45 -14.45 9.88 15.40
CA ALA A 45 -13.91 11.04 14.70
C ALA A 45 -15.02 11.87 14.04
N ARG A 46 -15.03 13.18 14.32
CA ARG A 46 -15.93 14.11 13.62
C ARG A 46 -15.54 14.22 12.14
N GLY A 47 -16.49 14.57 11.28
CA GLY A 47 -16.25 14.68 9.83
C GLY A 47 -15.04 15.53 9.43
N GLU A 48 -14.75 16.61 10.16
CA GLU A 48 -13.56 17.44 9.94
C GLU A 48 -12.24 16.72 10.26
N GLN A 49 -12.21 15.86 11.29
CA GLN A 49 -11.03 15.09 11.66
C GLN A 49 -10.75 13.98 10.64
N VAL A 50 -11.82 13.37 10.10
CA VAL A 50 -11.73 12.42 8.99
C VAL A 50 -11.15 13.09 7.75
N GLU A 51 -11.60 14.31 7.43
CA GLU A 51 -11.13 15.03 6.24
C GLU A 51 -9.67 15.51 6.39
N GLN A 52 -9.27 15.92 7.59
CA GLN A 52 -7.86 16.18 7.90
C GLN A 52 -7.02 14.91 7.75
N MET A 53 -7.50 13.78 8.26
CA MET A 53 -6.82 12.49 8.12
C MET A 53 -6.70 12.07 6.65
N ARG A 54 -7.76 12.30 5.85
CA ARG A 54 -7.77 12.02 4.41
C ARG A 54 -6.63 12.74 3.69
N ARG A 55 -6.44 14.03 3.99
CA ARG A 55 -5.35 14.84 3.42
C ARG A 55 -3.98 14.40 3.92
N LEU A 56 -3.84 14.12 5.21
CA LEU A 56 -2.57 13.63 5.79
C LEU A 56 -2.13 12.30 5.16
N MET A 57 -3.07 11.42 4.87
CA MET A 57 -2.81 10.16 4.18
C MET A 57 -2.61 10.32 2.66
N GLY A 58 -2.99 11.48 2.10
CA GLY A 58 -2.98 11.75 0.66
C GLY A 58 -4.06 10.99 -0.12
N LEU A 59 -5.14 10.61 0.56
CA LEU A 59 -6.30 9.92 -0.02
C LEU A 59 -7.17 10.88 -0.87
N ASP A 60 -6.91 12.19 -0.80
CA ASP A 60 -7.47 13.24 -1.64
C ASP A 60 -6.81 13.35 -3.02
N GLN A 61 -5.68 12.65 -3.24
CA GLN A 61 -4.92 12.73 -4.48
C GLN A 61 -5.44 11.76 -5.55
N PRO A 62 -5.15 11.97 -6.84
CA PRO A 62 -5.50 11.02 -7.90
C PRO A 62 -4.94 9.62 -7.61
N LEU A 63 -5.71 8.58 -7.96
CA LEU A 63 -5.34 7.17 -7.72
C LEU A 63 -3.95 6.81 -8.26
N SER A 64 -3.53 7.40 -9.37
CA SER A 64 -2.18 7.22 -9.94
C SER A 64 -1.09 7.68 -8.97
N VAL A 65 -1.27 8.84 -8.33
CA VAL A 65 -0.32 9.40 -7.36
C VAL A 65 -0.29 8.55 -6.09
N GLN A 66 -1.47 8.10 -5.63
CA GLN A 66 -1.57 7.19 -4.49
C GLN A 66 -0.84 5.87 -4.74
N TYR A 67 -0.99 5.30 -5.95
CA TYR A 67 -0.31 4.06 -6.33
C TYR A 67 1.22 4.24 -6.41
N VAL A 68 1.70 5.31 -7.06
CA VAL A 68 3.15 5.59 -7.12
C VAL A 68 3.75 5.77 -5.73
N ARG A 69 3.03 6.46 -4.83
CA ARG A 69 3.45 6.60 -3.43
C ARG A 69 3.49 5.25 -2.71
N TYR A 70 2.46 4.42 -2.88
CA TYR A 70 2.39 3.08 -2.30
C TYR A 70 3.57 2.21 -2.76
N VAL A 71 3.81 2.13 -4.07
CA VAL A 71 4.93 1.35 -4.64
C VAL A 71 6.28 1.88 -4.15
N THR A 72 6.45 3.21 -4.09
CA THR A 72 7.71 3.83 -3.61
C THR A 72 7.99 3.49 -2.14
N ARG A 73 6.96 3.50 -1.28
CA ARG A 73 7.08 3.09 0.13
C ARG A 73 7.43 1.61 0.25
N LEU A 74 6.73 0.76 -0.51
CA LEU A 74 6.97 -0.68 -0.52
C LEU A 74 8.41 -1.01 -0.93
N LEU A 75 8.95 -0.35 -1.95
CA LEU A 75 10.33 -0.52 -2.39
C LEU A 75 11.38 -0.07 -1.36
N ARG A 76 11.01 0.85 -0.45
CA ARG A 76 11.84 1.30 0.68
C ARG A 76 11.71 0.40 1.91
N GLY A 77 10.90 -0.67 1.84
CA GLY A 77 10.61 -1.54 2.98
C GLY A 77 9.58 -0.94 3.96
N ASP A 78 8.91 0.15 3.58
CA ASP A 78 7.80 0.71 4.33
C ASP A 78 6.50 0.04 3.88
N PHE A 79 6.08 -0.96 4.65
CA PHE A 79 4.84 -1.71 4.44
C PHE A 79 3.61 -0.99 5.01
N GLY A 80 3.79 0.19 5.60
CA GLY A 80 2.74 0.93 6.29
C GLY A 80 2.45 0.43 7.71
N LEU A 81 1.37 0.94 8.27
CA LEU A 81 0.89 0.61 9.60
C LEU A 81 -0.25 -0.41 9.52
N ASP A 82 -0.31 -1.30 10.49
CA ASP A 82 -1.47 -2.17 10.69
C ASP A 82 -2.70 -1.32 11.05
N ALA A 83 -3.81 -1.59 10.36
CA ALA A 83 -5.05 -0.82 10.48
C ALA A 83 -5.69 -0.92 11.87
N ARG A 84 -5.38 -1.96 12.66
CA ARG A 84 -5.92 -2.13 14.03
C ARG A 84 -4.97 -1.65 15.11
N SER A 85 -3.71 -2.06 15.05
CA SER A 85 -2.75 -1.77 16.12
C SER A 85 -1.93 -0.49 15.90
N GLN A 86 -2.03 0.13 14.71
CA GLN A 86 -1.22 1.27 14.28
C GLN A 86 0.30 1.06 14.43
N ARG A 87 0.74 -0.21 14.43
CA ARG A 87 2.15 -0.58 14.48
C ARG A 87 2.70 -0.77 13.07
N PRO A 88 3.99 -0.48 12.81
CA PRO A 88 4.61 -0.81 11.54
C PRO A 88 4.49 -2.29 11.24
N VAL A 89 3.96 -2.62 10.06
CA VAL A 89 3.82 -4.03 9.61
C VAL A 89 5.20 -4.69 9.52
N ALA A 90 6.24 -3.92 9.20
CA ALA A 90 7.63 -4.39 9.19
C ALA A 90 8.08 -5.00 10.53
N ASP A 91 7.67 -4.39 11.65
CA ASP A 91 8.06 -4.87 12.98
C ASP A 91 7.26 -6.10 13.40
N GLN A 92 6.01 -6.21 12.93
CA GLN A 92 5.19 -7.40 13.13
C GLN A 92 5.75 -8.61 12.36
N LEU A 93 6.17 -8.41 11.11
CA LEU A 93 6.77 -9.46 10.29
C LEU A 93 8.11 -9.98 10.84
N ARG A 94 8.83 -9.18 11.63
CA ARG A 94 10.05 -9.62 12.32
C ARG A 94 9.80 -10.51 13.55
N GLN A 95 8.59 -10.47 14.10
CA GLN A 95 8.22 -11.25 15.29
C GLN A 95 7.66 -12.64 14.97
N TYR A 96 7.31 -12.88 13.70
CA TYR A 96 6.93 -14.19 13.17
C TYR A 96 8.14 -14.90 12.56
#